data_AF-B7PVS3-F1
#
_entry.id   AF-B7PVS3-F1
#
_cell.length_a   1.000
_cell.length_b   1.000
_cell.length_c   1.000
_cell.angle_alpha   90.00
_cell.angle_beta   90.00
_cell.angle_gamma   90.00
#
_symmetry.space_group_name_H-M   'P 1'
#
loop_
_entity.id
_entity.type
_entity.pdbx_description
1 polymer ?
#
loop_
_entity_poly.entity_id
_entity_poly.type
_entity_poly.pdbx_seq_one_letter_code
_entity_poly.pdbx_strand_id
1 'polypeptide(L)'
;MEETSLARQLRKLAAPQTSILKDSKIRASFLFDPREAAAVDNDTAFAIGVTGLEELVLLNEEFAEFERSLFSESSKFVERSVKTKAENAELDESIEEFLLLLSPYFLLRPAHKALEWLVYRFHVHQYNVDALLRCILPYHETRHFVRAVQLLDLSDKTSRWHWLEGLQTALVNQCTKDPGLLKFICNLLVSMVKAHEGSAVPLRPAVGFYTAAVLGALETADKVTGKTVGLLLPFLLGGLASEMADHRAATYMIIAQLARRAVLQREFADELLVRVCKTLKAESLTCGLLCLLVVMSHQNIEVLPEPSIQALMKHKHRLVASLEELAGQHSVVPLLKALLAQRMALVLEAAEDGSGRRKMATLKELIQLALSLDGLAEFVIGCFFETYVNARVDGETGEDLDRKFVVDSLRNRLSDTEPEVVQATLKLGKELCTFVGHYRVLDVLERILFDTAERSKKWWVLSFVSTRDSKPAH
;
A
#
# COMPACT_ATOMS: atom_id res chain seq x y z
N MET A 1 -3.44 17.92 45.12
CA MET A 1 -2.20 18.28 45.83
C MET A 1 -1.24 18.81 44.79
N GLU A 2 -0.86 20.08 44.88
CA GLU A 2 0.15 20.65 43.99
C GLU A 2 1.52 20.04 44.30
N GLU A 3 2.20 19.57 43.26
CA GLU A 3 3.55 19.02 43.38
C GLU A 3 4.55 20.14 43.69
N THR A 4 5.29 19.99 44.79
CA THR A 4 6.30 20.98 45.18
C THR A 4 7.46 20.99 44.19
N SER A 5 8.09 22.15 43.97
CA SER A 5 9.26 22.32 43.09
C SER A 5 10.38 21.31 43.42
N LEU A 6 10.56 21.00 44.70
CA LEU A 6 11.51 19.99 45.18
C LEU A 6 11.11 18.56 44.77
N ALA A 7 9.83 18.19 44.86
CA ALA A 7 9.36 16.89 44.38
C ALA A 7 9.59 16.73 42.87
N ARG A 8 9.42 17.82 42.09
CA ARG A 8 9.73 17.83 40.65
C ARG A 8 11.23 17.71 40.38
N GLN A 9 12.09 18.33 41.18
CA GLN A 9 13.54 18.20 41.09
C GLN A 9 14.03 16.81 41.48
N LEU A 10 13.49 16.22 42.55
CA LEU A 10 13.82 14.87 43.00
C LEU A 10 13.38 13.80 41.98
N ARG A 11 12.21 13.96 41.35
CA ARG A 11 11.82 13.07 40.24
C ARG A 11 12.74 13.17 39.03
N LYS A 12 13.19 14.37 38.67
CA LYS A 12 14.18 14.54 37.59
C LYS A 12 15.54 13.90 37.91
N LEU A 13 15.85 13.70 39.19
CA LEU A 13 17.08 13.05 39.66
C LEU A 13 16.90 11.55 39.92
N ALA A 14 15.67 11.03 39.88
CA ALA A 14 15.40 9.61 40.02
C ALA A 14 15.86 8.88 38.74
N ALA A 15 17.07 8.31 38.79
CA ALA A 15 17.58 7.42 37.75
C ALA A 15 17.03 5.98 37.98
N PRO A 16 16.97 5.13 36.94
CA PRO A 16 16.63 3.70 37.08
C PRO A 16 17.47 3.00 38.15
N GLN A 17 18.71 3.45 38.34
CA GLN A 17 19.62 2.95 39.38
C GLN A 17 19.08 3.11 40.81
N THR A 18 18.16 4.04 41.06
CA THR A 18 17.60 4.31 42.39
C THR A 18 16.40 3.44 42.77
N SER A 19 15.74 2.80 41.79
CA SER A 19 14.60 1.88 42.01
C SER A 19 15.05 0.44 42.22
N ILE A 20 16.17 0.01 41.62
CA ILE A 20 16.75 -1.35 41.78
C ILE A 20 17.08 -1.67 43.24
N LEU A 21 17.38 -0.66 44.05
CA LEU A 21 17.78 -0.80 45.45
C LEU A 21 16.61 -0.88 46.45
N LYS A 22 15.35 -0.84 45.98
CA LYS A 22 14.18 -0.76 46.85
C LYS A 22 13.35 -2.04 46.77
N ASP A 23 13.46 -2.82 47.84
CA ASP A 23 12.60 -3.93 48.28
C ASP A 23 12.96 -5.34 47.78
N SER A 24 13.49 -6.18 48.68
CA SER A 24 13.93 -7.56 48.40
C SER A 24 12.78 -8.58 48.34
N LYS A 25 11.54 -8.16 48.61
CA LYS A 25 10.38 -9.05 48.74
C LYS A 25 9.57 -9.24 47.45
N ILE A 26 9.83 -8.41 46.44
CA ILE A 26 9.07 -8.38 45.19
C ILE A 26 10.08 -8.15 44.05
N ARG A 27 9.96 -8.93 42.97
CA ARG A 27 10.81 -8.81 41.79
C ARG A 27 9.96 -8.82 40.52
N ALA A 28 10.31 -7.95 39.56
CA ALA A 28 9.66 -7.97 38.25
C ALA A 28 9.96 -9.29 37.52
N SER A 29 8.92 -9.94 37.01
CA SER A 29 9.03 -11.22 36.31
C SER A 29 7.92 -11.35 35.28
N PHE A 30 8.30 -11.80 34.09
CA PHE A 30 7.36 -12.15 33.03
C PHE A 30 6.78 -13.56 33.23
N LEU A 31 7.47 -14.48 33.91
CA LEU A 31 7.01 -15.87 34.09
C LEU A 31 6.34 -16.15 35.43
N PHE A 32 6.75 -15.49 36.51
CA PHE A 32 6.30 -15.76 37.88
C PHE A 32 5.43 -14.63 38.45
N ASP A 33 4.73 -14.91 39.55
CA ASP A 33 4.18 -13.83 40.37
C ASP A 33 5.35 -13.05 41.02
N PRO A 34 5.24 -11.72 41.21
CA PRO A 34 6.33 -10.94 41.76
C PRO A 34 6.89 -11.41 43.12
N ARG A 35 6.08 -12.10 43.94
CA ARG A 35 6.54 -12.70 45.20
C ARG A 35 7.30 -14.01 44.99
N GLU A 36 6.83 -14.84 44.07
CA GLU A 36 7.51 -16.08 43.68
C GLU A 36 8.85 -15.76 43.01
N ALA A 37 8.88 -14.75 42.13
CA ALA A 37 10.07 -14.27 41.44
C ALA A 37 11.19 -13.81 42.40
N ALA A 38 10.83 -13.29 43.59
CA ALA A 38 11.79 -12.88 44.60
C ALA A 38 12.55 -14.07 45.21
N ALA A 39 11.96 -15.28 45.17
CA ALA A 39 12.59 -16.52 45.63
C ALA A 39 13.42 -17.23 44.54
N VAL A 40 13.28 -16.83 43.27
CA VAL A 40 14.07 -17.38 42.18
C VAL A 40 15.50 -16.82 42.23
N ASP A 41 16.48 -17.71 42.31
CA ASP A 41 17.89 -17.35 42.30
C ASP A 41 18.44 -17.14 40.88
N ASN A 42 19.65 -16.59 40.81
CA ASN A 42 20.29 -16.21 39.53
C ASN A 42 20.52 -17.43 38.63
N ASP A 43 20.97 -18.55 39.18
CA ASP A 43 21.26 -19.76 38.42
C ASP A 43 19.99 -20.41 37.86
N THR A 44 18.89 -20.42 38.63
CA THR A 44 17.60 -20.90 38.15
C THR A 44 17.03 -20.01 37.04
N ALA A 45 17.06 -18.69 37.23
CA ALA A 45 16.60 -17.75 36.20
C ALA A 45 17.41 -17.89 34.91
N PHE A 46 18.74 -18.04 35.02
CA PHE A 46 19.62 -18.27 33.89
C PHE A 46 19.31 -19.59 33.18
N ALA A 47 19.18 -20.70 33.93
CA ALA A 47 18.87 -22.01 33.36
C ALA A 47 17.55 -21.99 32.58
N ILE A 48 16.51 -21.31 33.11
CA ILE A 48 15.24 -21.09 32.40
C ILE A 48 15.48 -20.34 31.08
N GLY A 49 16.24 -19.25 31.12
CA GLY A 49 16.59 -18.44 29.96
C GLY A 49 17.30 -19.23 28.87
N VAL A 50 18.34 -20.00 29.25
CA VAL A 50 19.11 -20.86 28.34
C VAL A 50 18.23 -21.92 27.70
N THR A 51 17.39 -22.62 28.47
CA THR A 51 16.42 -23.57 27.89
C THR A 51 15.47 -22.88 26.91
N GLY A 52 15.06 -21.64 27.20
CA GLY A 52 14.28 -20.83 26.27
C GLY A 52 15.01 -20.55 24.96
N LEU A 53 16.29 -20.17 25.04
CA LEU A 53 17.14 -19.93 23.89
C LEU A 53 17.36 -21.21 23.06
N GLU A 54 17.71 -22.32 23.70
CA GLU A 54 17.92 -23.61 23.03
C GLU A 54 16.68 -24.03 22.23
N GLU A 55 15.48 -23.90 22.84
CA GLU A 55 14.21 -24.17 22.15
C GLU A 55 13.93 -23.19 20.99
N LEU A 56 14.37 -21.93 21.09
CA LEU A 56 14.25 -20.94 20.01
C LEU A 56 15.24 -21.20 18.87
N VAL A 57 16.46 -21.65 19.16
CA VAL A 57 17.47 -22.02 18.15
C VAL A 57 16.96 -23.15 17.26
N LEU A 58 16.19 -24.09 17.82
CA LEU A 58 15.51 -25.15 17.05
C LEU A 58 14.45 -24.61 16.08
N LEU A 59 13.90 -23.42 16.32
CA LEU A 59 12.91 -22.76 15.46
C LEU A 59 13.56 -21.80 14.46
N ASN A 60 14.60 -21.08 14.88
CA ASN A 60 15.42 -20.21 14.04
C ASN A 60 16.87 -20.22 14.52
N GLU A 61 17.77 -20.73 13.69
CA GLU A 61 19.20 -20.87 14.00
C GLU A 61 19.89 -19.51 14.27
N GLU A 62 19.32 -18.40 13.78
CA GLU A 62 19.85 -17.05 14.03
C GLU A 62 19.94 -16.73 15.53
N PHE A 63 19.10 -17.32 16.38
CA PHE A 63 19.20 -17.14 17.84
C PHE A 63 20.53 -17.63 18.44
N ALA A 64 21.26 -18.51 17.75
CA ALA A 64 22.52 -19.05 18.26
C ALA A 64 23.60 -17.96 18.44
N GLU A 65 23.48 -16.82 17.76
CA GLU A 65 24.42 -15.70 17.91
C GLU A 65 24.44 -15.13 19.35
N PHE A 66 23.34 -15.31 20.10
CA PHE A 66 23.19 -14.76 21.44
C PHE A 66 23.67 -15.70 22.57
N GLU A 67 24.03 -16.95 22.24
CA GLU A 67 24.52 -17.95 23.22
C GLU A 67 25.79 -17.48 23.93
N ARG A 68 26.71 -16.86 23.17
CA ARG A 68 28.01 -16.40 23.69
C ARG A 68 27.97 -14.98 24.25
N SER A 69 26.83 -14.29 24.17
CA SER A 69 26.63 -12.93 24.66
C SER A 69 25.58 -12.91 25.76
N LEU A 70 24.32 -12.63 25.42
CA LEU A 70 23.21 -12.43 26.35
C LEU A 70 22.91 -13.65 27.23
N PHE A 71 23.23 -14.85 26.74
CA PHE A 71 22.96 -16.13 27.42
C PHE A 71 24.23 -16.90 27.79
N SER A 72 25.36 -16.21 27.88
CA SER A 72 26.64 -16.80 28.33
C SER A 72 26.71 -16.95 29.85
N GLU A 73 27.53 -17.86 30.37
CA GLU A 73 27.76 -17.98 31.83
C GLU A 73 28.27 -16.67 32.46
N SER A 74 29.05 -15.87 31.72
CA SER A 74 29.52 -14.56 32.19
C SER A 74 28.40 -13.52 32.30
N SER A 75 27.30 -13.68 31.53
CA SER A 75 26.14 -12.77 31.59
C SER A 75 25.50 -12.72 32.98
N LYS A 76 25.61 -13.81 33.76
CA LYS A 76 25.15 -13.89 35.17
C LYS A 76 25.77 -12.85 36.09
N PHE A 77 26.87 -12.22 35.69
CA PHE A 77 27.61 -11.23 36.49
C PHE A 77 27.49 -9.81 35.92
N VAL A 78 26.76 -9.60 34.82
CA VAL A 78 26.57 -8.27 34.22
C VAL A 78 25.68 -7.38 35.08
N GLU A 79 26.22 -6.30 35.64
CA GLU A 79 25.45 -5.30 36.39
C GLU A 79 25.38 -3.99 35.60
N ARG A 80 24.20 -3.64 35.09
CA ARG A 80 24.02 -2.47 34.21
C ARG A 80 24.34 -1.13 34.91
N SER A 81 24.11 -1.06 36.22
CA SER A 81 24.33 0.16 37.01
C SER A 81 25.81 0.55 37.12
N VAL A 82 26.72 -0.42 37.01
CA VAL A 82 28.17 -0.19 37.15
C VAL A 82 28.91 -0.14 35.81
N LYS A 83 28.23 -0.47 34.70
CA LYS A 83 28.77 -0.37 33.34
C LYS A 83 28.86 1.08 32.87
N THR A 84 29.85 1.35 32.03
CA THR A 84 29.97 2.63 31.34
C THR A 84 28.80 2.86 30.39
N LYS A 85 28.60 4.11 29.97
CA LYS A 85 27.55 4.47 29.02
C LYS A 85 27.73 3.75 27.67
N ALA A 86 28.97 3.60 27.21
CA ALA A 86 29.28 2.93 25.94
C ALA A 86 28.95 1.43 26.01
N GLU A 87 29.38 0.74 27.08
CA GLU A 87 29.06 -0.68 27.27
C GLU A 87 27.55 -0.92 27.42
N ASN A 88 26.83 -0.02 28.08
CA ASN A 88 25.37 -0.13 28.16
C ASN A 88 24.71 0.05 26.78
N ALA A 89 25.24 0.92 25.92
CA ALA A 89 24.72 1.11 24.57
C ALA A 89 24.96 -0.12 23.68
N GLU A 90 26.13 -0.75 23.76
CA GLU A 90 26.39 -2.02 23.05
C GLU A 90 25.45 -3.14 23.53
N LEU A 91 25.20 -3.21 24.83
CA LEU A 91 24.23 -4.14 25.40
C LEU A 91 22.79 -3.82 24.94
N ASP A 92 22.43 -2.54 24.84
CA ASP A 92 21.12 -2.10 24.34
C ASP A 92 20.88 -2.53 22.89
N GLU A 93 21.90 -2.40 22.04
CA GLU A 93 21.85 -2.83 20.64
C GLU A 93 21.63 -4.35 20.54
N SER A 94 22.44 -5.14 21.26
CA SER A 94 22.29 -6.61 21.27
C SER A 94 20.93 -7.07 21.79
N ILE A 95 20.40 -6.40 22.82
CA ILE A 95 19.05 -6.67 23.34
C ILE A 95 17.96 -6.28 22.33
N GLU A 96 18.10 -5.15 21.64
CA GLU A 96 17.15 -4.73 20.62
C GLU A 96 17.11 -5.72 19.46
N GLU A 97 18.27 -6.18 18.98
CA GLU A 97 18.39 -7.21 17.95
C GLU A 97 17.69 -8.51 18.38
N PHE A 98 17.99 -9.00 19.60
CA PHE A 98 17.34 -10.19 20.14
C PHE A 98 15.82 -10.04 20.20
N LEU A 99 15.31 -8.91 20.70
CA LEU A 99 13.87 -8.68 20.87
C LEU A 99 13.13 -8.53 19.54
N LEU A 100 13.77 -7.97 18.50
CA LEU A 100 13.23 -7.95 17.15
C LEU A 100 13.17 -9.38 16.56
N LEU A 101 14.21 -10.18 16.78
CA LEU A 101 14.23 -11.58 16.36
C LEU A 101 13.18 -12.43 17.09
N LEU A 102 12.99 -12.17 18.39
CA LEU A 102 12.03 -12.84 19.28
C LEU A 102 10.56 -12.58 18.91
N SER A 103 10.23 -11.40 18.39
CA SER A 103 8.85 -10.92 18.27
C SER A 103 7.91 -11.90 17.51
N PRO A 104 8.27 -12.53 16.38
CA PRO A 104 7.38 -13.48 15.70
C PRO A 104 7.06 -14.74 16.53
N TYR A 105 7.90 -15.03 17.52
CA TYR A 105 7.77 -16.17 18.43
C TYR A 105 7.18 -15.79 19.79
N PHE A 106 6.81 -14.51 19.99
CA PHE A 106 6.44 -13.99 21.31
C PHE A 106 5.38 -14.82 22.03
N LEU A 107 4.41 -15.40 21.32
CA LEU A 107 3.35 -16.21 21.93
C LEU A 107 3.77 -17.62 22.35
N LEU A 108 5.00 -18.04 22.01
CA LEU A 108 5.53 -19.36 22.35
C LEU A 108 6.21 -19.34 23.73
N ARG A 109 6.10 -20.46 24.44
CA ARG A 109 6.75 -20.62 25.76
C ARG A 109 8.28 -20.43 25.74
N PRO A 110 9.04 -20.90 24.72
CA PRO A 110 10.47 -20.61 24.59
C PRO A 110 10.78 -19.10 24.64
N ALA A 111 9.99 -18.28 23.94
CA ALA A 111 10.19 -16.84 23.91
C ALA A 111 10.00 -16.19 25.29
N HIS A 112 8.99 -16.64 26.03
CA HIS A 112 8.73 -16.18 27.38
C HIS A 112 9.85 -16.55 28.37
N LYS A 113 10.45 -17.74 28.24
CA LYS A 113 11.61 -18.18 29.03
C LYS A 113 12.85 -17.31 28.76
N ALA A 114 13.15 -17.07 27.49
CA ALA A 114 14.27 -16.22 27.11
C ALA A 114 14.05 -14.76 27.58
N LEU A 115 12.84 -14.23 27.41
CA LEU A 115 12.47 -12.90 27.89
C LEU A 115 12.59 -12.75 29.40
N GLU A 116 12.25 -13.79 30.18
CA GLU A 116 12.42 -13.80 31.64
C GLU A 116 13.85 -13.50 32.04
N TRP A 117 14.83 -14.14 31.38
CA TRP A 117 16.23 -13.87 31.65
C TRP A 117 16.62 -12.42 31.36
N LEU A 118 16.12 -11.86 30.25
CA LEU A 118 16.38 -10.46 29.92
C LEU A 118 15.76 -9.49 30.93
N VAL A 119 14.55 -9.79 31.42
CA VAL A 119 13.87 -9.02 32.47
C VAL A 119 14.62 -9.12 33.79
N TYR A 120 15.06 -10.34 34.15
CA TYR A 120 15.74 -10.65 35.40
C TYR A 120 17.14 -10.04 35.48
N ARG A 121 17.98 -10.25 34.46
CA ARG A 121 19.40 -9.87 34.48
C ARG A 121 19.67 -8.48 33.93
N PHE A 122 19.05 -8.14 32.79
CA PHE A 122 19.34 -6.89 32.08
C PHE A 122 18.29 -5.81 32.32
N HIS A 123 17.25 -6.10 33.10
CA HIS A 123 16.18 -5.15 33.45
C HIS A 123 15.60 -4.44 32.21
N VAL A 124 15.34 -5.20 31.13
CA VAL A 124 14.89 -4.64 29.84
C VAL A 124 13.59 -3.83 29.93
N HIS A 125 12.75 -4.14 30.92
CA HIS A 125 11.54 -3.39 31.25
C HIS A 125 11.80 -1.98 31.80
N GLN A 126 13.06 -1.64 32.14
CA GLN A 126 13.48 -0.32 32.62
C GLN A 126 14.44 0.35 31.63
N TYR A 127 15.42 -0.38 31.12
CA TYR A 127 16.46 0.18 30.24
C TYR A 127 16.09 0.16 28.75
N ASN A 128 15.23 -0.79 28.33
CA ASN A 128 14.95 -1.07 26.92
C ASN A 128 13.45 -1.04 26.61
N VAL A 129 12.71 -0.13 27.23
CA VAL A 129 11.23 -0.05 27.12
C VAL A 129 10.76 0.03 25.67
N ASP A 130 11.40 0.88 24.84
CA ASP A 130 11.05 1.02 23.44
C ASP A 130 11.28 -0.29 22.65
N ALA A 131 12.40 -1.00 22.89
CA ALA A 131 12.68 -2.28 22.23
C ALA A 131 11.70 -3.38 22.68
N LEU A 132 11.40 -3.45 23.98
CA LEU A 132 10.41 -4.37 24.52
C LEU A 132 9.03 -4.10 23.90
N LEU A 133 8.62 -2.83 23.79
CA LEU A 133 7.35 -2.46 23.18
C LEU A 133 7.30 -2.78 21.69
N ARG A 134 8.39 -2.61 20.93
CA ARG A 134 8.44 -3.08 19.53
C ARG A 134 8.19 -4.58 19.43
N CYS A 135 8.72 -5.37 20.37
CA CYS A 135 8.54 -6.81 20.40
C CYS A 135 7.09 -7.22 20.67
N ILE A 136 6.41 -6.57 21.63
CA ILE A 136 5.12 -7.03 22.16
C ILE A 136 3.89 -6.38 21.54
N LEU A 137 4.00 -5.16 20.99
CA LEU A 137 2.85 -4.40 20.46
C LEU A 137 2.05 -5.12 19.36
N PRO A 138 2.67 -5.91 18.45
CA PRO A 138 1.91 -6.71 17.50
C PRO A 138 0.89 -7.66 18.15
N TYR A 139 1.03 -7.95 19.44
CA TYR A 139 0.21 -8.88 20.22
C TYR A 139 -0.66 -8.17 21.27
N HIS A 140 -0.97 -6.89 21.07
CA HIS A 140 -1.72 -6.04 22.01
C HIS A 140 -3.07 -6.60 22.48
N GLU A 141 -3.68 -7.51 21.72
CA GLU A 141 -4.96 -8.17 22.09
C GLU A 141 -4.79 -9.39 23.01
N THR A 142 -3.56 -9.75 23.37
CA THR A 142 -3.28 -10.98 24.12
C THR A 142 -3.04 -10.73 25.61
N ARG A 143 -3.30 -11.75 26.44
CA ARG A 143 -2.94 -11.71 27.87
C ARG A 143 -1.44 -11.57 28.12
N HIS A 144 -0.60 -12.06 27.18
CA HIS A 144 0.86 -11.97 27.28
C HIS A 144 1.32 -10.51 27.12
N PHE A 145 0.67 -9.73 26.24
CA PHE A 145 0.91 -8.29 26.16
C PHE A 145 0.57 -7.60 27.48
N VAL A 146 -0.61 -7.87 28.06
CA VAL A 146 -0.98 -7.28 29.37
C VAL A 146 0.07 -7.59 30.43
N ARG A 147 0.54 -8.83 30.49
CA ARG A 147 1.59 -9.25 31.43
C ARG A 147 2.91 -8.52 31.19
N ALA A 148 3.32 -8.32 29.94
CA ALA A 148 4.53 -7.58 29.62
C ALA A 148 4.41 -6.08 29.94
N VAL A 149 3.24 -5.47 29.69
CA VAL A 149 2.98 -4.06 30.03
C VAL A 149 3.02 -3.85 31.55
N GLN A 150 2.56 -4.81 32.34
CA GLN A 150 2.63 -4.77 33.81
C GLN A 150 4.07 -4.77 34.36
N LEU A 151 5.08 -5.10 33.55
CA LEU A 151 6.49 -4.95 33.94
C LEU A 151 6.97 -3.50 33.89
N LEU A 152 6.29 -2.64 33.13
CA LEU A 152 6.72 -1.28 32.87
C LEU A 152 6.31 -0.37 34.03
N ASP A 153 7.19 0.56 34.42
CA ASP A 153 6.81 1.68 35.27
C ASP A 153 6.10 2.74 34.42
N LEU A 154 4.78 2.79 34.54
CA LEU A 154 3.92 3.74 33.82
C LEU A 154 3.46 4.92 34.70
N SER A 155 4.01 5.03 35.92
CA SER A 155 3.63 6.07 36.88
C SER A 155 4.06 7.48 36.48
N ASP A 156 5.11 7.59 35.64
CA ASP A 156 5.58 8.86 35.11
C ASP A 156 4.68 9.36 33.98
N LYS A 157 3.89 10.38 34.30
CA LYS A 157 3.00 11.07 33.35
C LYS A 157 3.72 11.75 32.18
N THR A 158 5.03 11.97 32.30
CA THR A 158 5.84 12.55 31.21
C THR A 158 6.37 11.51 30.24
N SER A 159 6.29 10.23 30.60
CA SER A 159 6.64 9.12 29.71
C SER A 159 5.71 9.08 28.50
N ARG A 160 6.29 8.88 27.32
CA ARG A 160 5.53 8.66 26.07
C ARG A 160 4.63 7.43 26.12
N TRP A 161 4.88 6.52 27.07
CA TRP A 161 4.16 5.27 27.25
C TRP A 161 3.11 5.32 28.36
N HIS A 162 2.97 6.46 29.06
CA HIS A 162 2.00 6.63 30.15
C HIS A 162 0.57 6.27 29.76
N TRP A 163 0.17 6.50 28.50
CA TRP A 163 -1.16 6.16 28.00
C TRP A 163 -1.51 4.67 28.14
N LEU A 164 -0.51 3.77 28.25
CA LEU A 164 -0.72 2.34 28.50
C LEU A 164 -1.26 2.05 29.92
N GLU A 165 -1.14 2.98 30.87
CA GLU A 165 -1.71 2.81 32.22
C GLU A 165 -3.24 2.73 32.15
N GLY A 166 -3.83 3.51 31.24
CA GLY A 166 -5.24 3.54 30.95
C GLY A 166 -5.56 2.73 29.69
N LEU A 167 -5.37 1.40 29.72
CA LEU A 167 -5.68 0.44 28.64
C LEU A 167 -7.09 0.60 28.02
N GLN A 168 -7.96 1.43 28.61
CA GLN A 168 -9.24 1.87 28.06
C GLN A 168 -9.11 2.82 26.84
N THR A 169 -8.01 3.56 26.69
CA THR A 169 -7.81 4.38 25.48
C THR A 169 -7.38 3.48 24.33
N ALA A 170 -8.21 3.39 23.30
CA ALA A 170 -7.89 2.64 22.09
C ALA A 170 -6.58 3.16 21.48
N LEU A 171 -5.63 2.26 21.21
CA LEU A 171 -4.34 2.55 20.56
C LEU A 171 -4.48 3.49 19.36
N VAL A 172 -5.52 3.29 18.56
CA VAL A 172 -5.84 4.12 17.38
C VAL A 172 -6.06 5.59 17.76
N ASN A 173 -6.79 5.86 18.84
CA ASN A 173 -7.02 7.23 19.33
C ASN A 173 -5.73 7.88 19.84
N GLN A 174 -4.78 7.09 20.32
CA GLN A 174 -3.47 7.62 20.70
C GLN A 174 -2.61 7.91 19.45
N CYS A 175 -2.70 7.09 18.41
CA CYS A 175 -1.99 7.31 17.15
C CYS A 175 -2.43 8.58 16.43
N THR A 176 -3.68 9.03 16.61
CA THR A 176 -4.15 10.31 16.06
C THR A 176 -3.63 11.52 16.84
N LYS A 177 -3.45 11.38 18.16
CA LYS A 177 -2.99 12.46 19.06
C LYS A 177 -1.48 12.62 19.08
N ASP A 178 -0.74 11.53 18.98
CA ASP A 178 0.72 11.50 19.04
C ASP A 178 1.34 11.00 17.72
N PRO A 179 1.80 11.92 16.85
CA PRO A 179 2.54 11.56 15.63
C PRO A 179 3.82 10.75 15.93
N GLY A 180 4.40 10.91 17.12
CA GLY A 180 5.57 10.15 17.57
C GLY A 180 5.26 8.67 17.77
N LEU A 181 4.07 8.32 18.27
CA LEU A 181 3.59 6.95 18.36
C LEU A 181 3.35 6.36 16.98
N LEU A 182 2.67 7.10 16.08
CA LEU A 182 2.45 6.63 14.70
C LEU A 182 3.79 6.33 14.00
N LYS A 183 4.76 7.25 14.12
CA LYS A 183 6.11 7.05 13.58
C LYS A 183 6.82 5.85 14.23
N PHE A 184 6.63 5.64 15.53
CA PHE A 184 7.19 4.48 16.23
C PHE A 184 6.64 3.17 15.67
N ILE A 185 5.33 3.08 15.42
CA ILE A 185 4.69 1.88 14.83
C ILE A 185 5.19 1.64 13.39
N CYS A 186 5.37 2.70 12.60
CA CYS A 186 5.97 2.57 11.28
C CYS A 186 7.42 2.05 11.35
N ASN A 187 8.23 2.61 12.25
CA ASN A 187 9.60 2.16 12.47
C ASN A 187 9.68 0.74 13.03
N LEU A 188 8.71 0.32 13.86
CA LEU A 188 8.61 -1.06 14.36
C LEU A 188 8.61 -2.03 13.18
N LEU A 189 7.72 -1.84 12.20
CA LEU A 189 7.68 -2.73 11.05
C LEU A 189 8.99 -2.69 10.26
N VAL A 190 9.57 -1.50 10.04
CA VAL A 190 10.86 -1.37 9.32
C VAL A 190 11.99 -2.14 10.03
N SER A 191 12.12 -1.97 11.34
CA SER A 191 13.11 -2.69 12.14
C SER A 191 12.87 -4.20 12.11
N MET A 192 11.62 -4.64 12.19
CA MET A 192 11.24 -6.05 12.10
C MET A 192 11.57 -6.65 10.73
N VAL A 193 11.26 -5.94 9.64
CA VAL A 193 11.60 -6.40 8.28
C VAL A 193 13.11 -6.57 8.13
N LYS A 194 13.89 -5.62 8.66
CA LYS A 194 15.35 -5.65 8.59
C LYS A 194 15.93 -6.79 9.42
N ALA A 195 15.41 -7.01 10.64
CA ALA A 195 15.90 -8.06 11.53
C ALA A 195 15.60 -9.48 11.02
N HIS A 196 14.62 -9.63 10.12
CA HIS A 196 14.24 -10.92 9.52
C HIS A 196 14.52 -10.94 8.01
N GLU A 197 15.48 -10.12 7.54
CA GLU A 197 15.82 -10.05 6.12
C GLU A 197 16.43 -11.39 5.64
N GLY A 198 15.80 -12.03 4.65
CA GLY A 198 16.21 -13.35 4.16
C GLY A 198 15.62 -14.53 4.94
N SER A 199 14.96 -14.28 6.07
CA SER A 199 14.24 -15.30 6.82
C SER A 199 12.89 -15.66 6.17
N ALA A 200 12.49 -16.93 6.27
CA ALA A 200 11.18 -17.40 5.81
C ALA A 200 10.06 -17.11 6.82
N VAL A 201 10.38 -16.50 7.97
CA VAL A 201 9.44 -16.25 9.06
C VAL A 201 8.39 -15.22 8.65
N PRO A 202 7.09 -15.56 8.68
CA PRO A 202 6.04 -14.63 8.30
C PRO A 202 5.83 -13.56 9.38
N LEU A 203 6.06 -12.30 9.04
CA LEU A 203 5.84 -11.14 9.93
C LEU A 203 4.38 -10.66 9.98
N ARG A 204 3.41 -11.56 9.77
CA ARG A 204 1.98 -11.23 9.69
C ARG A 204 1.44 -10.45 10.89
N PRO A 205 1.79 -10.78 12.15
CA PRO A 205 1.33 -9.99 13.29
C PRO A 205 1.82 -8.53 13.23
N ALA A 206 3.10 -8.32 12.87
CA ALA A 206 3.68 -6.99 12.78
C ALA A 206 3.10 -6.18 11.61
N VAL A 207 2.96 -6.81 10.43
CA VAL A 207 2.34 -6.18 9.25
C VAL A 207 0.87 -5.85 9.52
N GLY A 208 0.11 -6.78 10.10
CA GLY A 208 -1.30 -6.59 10.44
C GLY A 208 -1.48 -5.46 11.46
N PHE A 209 -0.67 -5.44 12.52
CA PHE A 209 -0.66 -4.40 13.52
C PHE A 209 -0.35 -3.01 12.93
N TYR A 210 0.71 -2.89 12.15
CA TYR A 210 1.07 -1.67 11.44
C TYR A 210 -0.08 -1.18 10.55
N THR A 211 -0.66 -2.09 9.76
CA THR A 211 -1.75 -1.77 8.83
C THR A 211 -2.97 -1.27 9.59
N ALA A 212 -3.42 -2.00 10.61
CA ALA A 212 -4.59 -1.65 11.40
C ALA A 212 -4.41 -0.32 12.14
N ALA A 213 -3.23 -0.09 12.73
CA ALA A 213 -2.92 1.15 13.44
C ALA A 213 -2.92 2.37 12.52
N VAL A 214 -2.26 2.28 11.35
CA VAL A 214 -2.19 3.38 10.39
C VAL A 214 -3.57 3.64 9.76
N LEU A 215 -4.29 2.59 9.32
CA LEU A 215 -5.63 2.74 8.76
C LEU A 215 -6.61 3.32 9.78
N GLY A 216 -6.60 2.80 11.01
CA GLY A 216 -7.43 3.30 12.10
C GLY A 216 -7.13 4.77 12.40
N ALA A 217 -5.85 5.15 12.42
CA ALA A 217 -5.44 6.54 12.64
C ALA A 217 -5.93 7.47 11.50
N LEU A 218 -5.83 7.03 10.24
CA LEU A 218 -6.32 7.79 9.09
C LEU A 218 -7.86 7.88 9.03
N GLU A 219 -8.56 6.84 9.49
CA GLU A 219 -10.02 6.84 9.60
C GLU A 219 -10.51 7.78 10.69
N THR A 220 -9.89 7.69 11.86
CA THR A 220 -10.33 8.41 13.07
C THR A 220 -9.88 9.88 13.07
N ALA A 221 -8.84 10.23 12.33
CA ALA A 221 -8.39 11.61 12.23
C ALA A 221 -9.45 12.51 11.58
N ASP A 222 -9.78 13.63 12.23
CA ASP A 222 -10.73 14.64 11.70
C ASP A 222 -10.28 15.17 10.32
N LYS A 223 -8.97 15.37 10.14
CA LYS A 223 -8.37 15.80 8.89
C LYS A 223 -6.98 15.19 8.72
N VAL A 224 -6.75 14.57 7.56
CA VAL A 224 -5.40 14.11 7.17
C VAL A 224 -4.61 15.33 6.67
N THR A 225 -3.56 15.69 7.40
CA THR A 225 -2.73 16.88 7.08
C THR A 225 -1.52 16.51 6.24
N GLY A 226 -0.93 17.48 5.53
CA GLY A 226 0.32 17.28 4.80
C GLY A 226 1.49 16.81 5.67
N LYS A 227 1.47 17.11 6.98
CA LYS A 227 2.45 16.59 7.94
C LYS A 227 2.31 15.07 8.14
N THR A 228 1.07 14.59 8.25
CA THR A 228 0.78 13.15 8.36
C THR A 228 1.21 12.41 7.09
N VAL A 229 0.89 12.98 5.92
CA VAL A 229 1.32 12.43 4.62
C VAL A 229 2.85 12.39 4.53
N GLY A 230 3.53 13.48 4.87
CA GLY A 230 4.99 13.55 4.87
C GLY A 230 5.65 12.58 5.86
N LEU A 231 5.03 12.33 7.01
CA LEU A 231 5.48 11.31 7.97
C LEU A 231 5.36 9.90 7.41
N LEU A 232 4.26 9.58 6.73
CA LEU A 232 4.00 8.25 6.19
C LEU A 232 4.80 7.94 4.91
N LEU A 233 5.09 8.96 4.10
CA LEU A 233 5.74 8.83 2.80
C LEU A 233 6.96 7.88 2.76
N PRO A 234 8.00 8.01 3.61
CA PRO A 234 9.15 7.12 3.57
C PRO A 234 8.76 5.65 3.79
N PHE A 235 7.76 5.39 4.64
CA PHE A 235 7.27 4.05 4.92
C PHE A 235 6.44 3.48 3.77
N LEU A 236 5.65 4.31 3.09
CA LEU A 236 4.92 3.89 1.89
C LEU A 236 5.89 3.52 0.77
N LEU A 237 6.94 4.33 0.55
CA LEU A 237 7.93 4.03 -0.49
C LEU A 237 8.72 2.76 -0.16
N GLY A 238 9.08 2.54 1.10
CA GLY A 238 9.74 1.32 1.56
C GLY A 238 8.83 0.08 1.45
N GLY A 239 7.56 0.21 1.84
CA GLY A 239 6.59 -0.88 1.77
C GLY A 239 6.21 -1.28 0.35
N LEU A 240 6.09 -0.31 -0.58
CA LEU A 240 5.93 -0.58 -2.01
C LEU A 240 7.12 -1.37 -2.58
N ALA A 241 8.34 -1.03 -2.17
CA ALA A 241 9.56 -1.70 -2.61
C ALA A 241 9.84 -3.03 -1.88
N SER A 242 9.02 -3.43 -0.91
CA SER A 242 9.30 -4.59 -0.07
C SER A 242 9.21 -5.91 -0.84
N GLU A 243 10.09 -6.86 -0.51
CA GLU A 243 10.05 -8.22 -1.05
C GLU A 243 8.85 -9.03 -0.51
N MET A 244 8.33 -8.69 0.67
CA MET A 244 7.19 -9.37 1.28
C MET A 244 5.85 -8.94 0.66
N ALA A 245 5.07 -9.91 0.19
CA ALA A 245 3.75 -9.67 -0.40
C ALA A 245 2.78 -9.01 0.60
N ASP A 246 2.77 -9.46 1.86
CA ASP A 246 1.90 -8.92 2.92
C ASP A 246 2.22 -7.43 3.19
N HIS A 247 3.50 -7.03 3.18
CA HIS A 247 3.90 -5.63 3.39
C HIS A 247 3.51 -4.73 2.21
N ARG A 248 3.67 -5.21 0.96
CA ARG A 248 3.16 -4.51 -0.23
C ARG A 248 1.65 -4.33 -0.17
N ALA A 249 0.91 -5.38 0.18
CA ALA A 249 -0.55 -5.33 0.30
C ALA A 249 -1.01 -4.34 1.39
N ALA A 250 -0.38 -4.36 2.56
CA ALA A 250 -0.60 -3.38 3.63
C ALA A 250 -0.40 -1.94 3.12
N THR A 251 0.65 -1.71 2.34
CA THR A 251 0.96 -0.39 1.79
C THR A 251 -0.07 0.06 0.77
N TYR A 252 -0.55 -0.84 -0.09
CA TYR A 252 -1.67 -0.57 -1.00
C TYR A 252 -2.93 -0.13 -0.25
N MET A 253 -3.29 -0.81 0.85
CA MET A 253 -4.44 -0.42 1.67
C MET A 253 -4.27 0.99 2.26
N ILE A 254 -3.08 1.31 2.76
CA ILE A 254 -2.79 2.63 3.34
C ILE A 254 -2.83 3.73 2.26
N ILE A 255 -2.27 3.48 1.07
CA ILE A 255 -2.33 4.43 -0.05
C ILE A 255 -3.78 4.67 -0.49
N ALA A 256 -4.56 3.60 -0.65
CA ALA A 256 -5.97 3.67 -0.98
C ALA A 256 -6.75 4.50 0.05
N GLN A 257 -6.49 4.28 1.33
CA GLN A 257 -7.11 5.03 2.43
C GLN A 257 -6.68 6.51 2.43
N LEU A 258 -5.41 6.81 2.16
CA LEU A 258 -4.92 8.19 2.02
C LEU A 258 -5.63 8.91 0.88
N ALA A 259 -5.76 8.28 -0.28
CA ALA A 259 -6.46 8.84 -1.42
C ALA A 259 -7.97 9.03 -1.15
N ARG A 260 -8.57 8.28 -0.24
CA ARG A 260 -9.97 8.50 0.16
C ARG A 260 -10.14 9.62 1.19
N ARG A 261 -9.19 9.75 2.13
CA ARG A 261 -9.29 10.66 3.30
C ARG A 261 -8.60 12.01 3.11
N ALA A 262 -7.77 12.16 2.08
CA ALA A 262 -7.04 13.39 1.79
C ALA A 262 -7.21 13.82 0.32
N VAL A 263 -7.15 15.13 0.09
CA VAL A 263 -6.93 15.68 -1.25
C VAL A 263 -5.43 15.77 -1.47
N LEU A 264 -4.90 14.94 -2.36
CA LEU A 264 -3.48 14.90 -2.68
C LEU A 264 -3.15 15.95 -3.73
N GLN A 265 -1.94 16.52 -3.67
CA GLN A 265 -1.44 17.34 -4.78
C GLN A 265 -1.29 16.48 -6.03
N ARG A 266 -1.61 17.03 -7.20
CA ARG A 266 -1.69 16.26 -8.45
C ARG A 266 -0.36 15.58 -8.79
N GLU A 267 0.73 16.32 -8.67
CA GLU A 267 2.09 15.85 -8.93
C GLU A 267 2.47 14.71 -7.99
N PHE A 268 2.06 14.80 -6.72
CA PHE A 268 2.31 13.77 -5.73
C PHE A 268 1.48 12.51 -6.01
N ALA A 269 0.21 12.65 -6.39
CA ALA A 269 -0.65 11.52 -6.74
C ALA A 269 -0.13 10.80 -8.00
N ASP A 270 0.33 11.54 -9.00
CA ASP A 270 0.91 10.98 -10.22
C ASP A 270 2.21 10.22 -9.93
N GLU A 271 3.12 10.78 -9.13
CA GLU A 271 4.33 10.06 -8.71
C GLU A 271 3.98 8.81 -7.90
N LEU A 272 2.98 8.86 -7.02
CA LEU A 272 2.53 7.71 -6.26
C LEU A 272 2.00 6.59 -7.17
N LEU A 273 1.19 6.93 -8.18
CA LEU A 273 0.73 5.97 -9.20
C LEU A 273 1.90 5.34 -9.96
N VAL A 274 2.89 6.14 -10.36
CA VAL A 274 4.11 5.65 -11.02
C VAL A 274 4.87 4.68 -10.11
N ARG A 275 5.03 5.02 -8.83
CA ARG A 275 5.73 4.17 -7.86
C ARG A 275 4.99 2.86 -7.59
N VAL A 276 3.67 2.89 -7.45
CA VAL A 276 2.84 1.67 -7.34
C VAL A 276 3.07 0.80 -8.57
N CYS A 277 2.88 1.33 -9.79
CA CYS A 277 3.02 0.55 -11.02
C CYS A 277 4.41 -0.04 -11.21
N LYS A 278 5.48 0.72 -10.92
CA LYS A 278 6.87 0.26 -11.06
C LYS A 278 7.27 -0.83 -10.06
N THR A 279 6.59 -0.92 -8.92
CA THR A 279 6.88 -1.89 -7.86
C THR A 279 5.94 -3.09 -7.83
N LEU A 280 4.94 -3.13 -8.73
CA LEU A 280 4.04 -4.27 -8.88
C LEU A 280 4.80 -5.56 -9.17
N LYS A 281 4.49 -6.59 -8.38
CA LYS A 281 4.92 -7.97 -8.62
C LYS A 281 3.72 -8.81 -9.04
N ALA A 282 3.98 -9.93 -9.72
CA ALA A 282 2.94 -10.80 -10.25
C ALA A 282 2.00 -11.37 -9.17
N GLU A 283 2.50 -11.59 -7.95
CA GLU A 283 1.75 -12.09 -6.79
C GLU A 283 0.80 -11.03 -6.19
N SER A 284 1.14 -9.76 -6.32
CA SER A 284 0.39 -8.64 -5.71
C SER A 284 -0.31 -7.77 -6.76
N LEU A 285 -0.47 -8.30 -7.97
CA LEU A 285 -1.01 -7.57 -9.12
C LEU A 285 -2.45 -7.11 -8.84
N THR A 286 -3.35 -8.02 -8.48
CA THR A 286 -4.78 -7.70 -8.23
C THR A 286 -4.95 -6.65 -7.13
N CYS A 287 -4.25 -6.80 -6.00
CA CYS A 287 -4.29 -5.82 -4.90
C CYS A 287 -3.74 -4.45 -5.33
N GLY A 288 -2.67 -4.43 -6.13
CA GLY A 288 -2.10 -3.19 -6.63
C GLY A 288 -2.97 -2.51 -7.69
N LEU A 289 -3.63 -3.27 -8.58
CA LEU A 289 -4.62 -2.73 -9.53
C LEU A 289 -5.81 -2.11 -8.79
N LEU A 290 -6.30 -2.77 -7.74
CA LEU A 290 -7.36 -2.23 -6.89
C LEU A 290 -6.93 -0.90 -6.23
N CYS A 291 -5.69 -0.83 -5.73
CA CYS A 291 -5.13 0.40 -5.21
C CYS A 291 -5.13 1.53 -6.24
N LEU A 292 -4.68 1.25 -7.48
CA LEU A 292 -4.69 2.22 -8.57
C LEU A 292 -6.11 2.72 -8.85
N LEU A 293 -7.09 1.82 -8.94
CA LEU A 293 -8.49 2.15 -9.17
C LEU A 293 -9.05 3.08 -8.08
N VAL A 294 -8.76 2.79 -6.80
CA VAL A 294 -9.20 3.62 -5.68
C VAL A 294 -8.55 5.00 -5.75
N VAL A 295 -7.24 5.08 -5.98
CA VAL A 295 -6.52 6.36 -6.11
C VAL A 295 -7.09 7.16 -7.27
N MET A 296 -7.25 6.55 -8.44
CA MET A 296 -7.77 7.22 -9.63
C MET A 296 -9.20 7.74 -9.42
N SER A 297 -10.06 6.93 -8.82
CA SER A 297 -11.47 7.27 -8.61
C SER A 297 -11.64 8.39 -7.59
N HIS A 298 -10.93 8.34 -6.46
CA HIS A 298 -11.10 9.34 -5.40
C HIS A 298 -10.33 10.64 -5.65
N GLN A 299 -9.28 10.61 -6.47
CA GLN A 299 -8.50 11.80 -6.83
C GLN A 299 -8.87 12.37 -8.21
N ASN A 300 -9.94 11.86 -8.84
CA ASN A 300 -10.41 12.26 -10.18
C ASN A 300 -9.28 12.24 -11.24
N ILE A 301 -8.51 11.16 -11.25
CA ILE A 301 -7.39 10.97 -12.19
C ILE A 301 -7.88 10.19 -13.40
N GLU A 302 -8.10 10.90 -14.50
CA GLU A 302 -8.54 10.29 -15.77
C GLU A 302 -7.39 9.78 -16.63
N VAL A 303 -6.24 10.45 -16.56
CA VAL A 303 -5.03 10.11 -17.35
C VAL A 303 -3.96 9.57 -16.42
N LEU A 304 -3.44 8.38 -16.75
CA LEU A 304 -2.28 7.78 -16.08
C LEU A 304 -0.98 8.32 -16.68
N PRO A 305 0.05 8.59 -15.86
CA PRO A 305 1.37 8.90 -16.37
C PRO A 305 1.92 7.80 -17.27
N GLU A 306 2.56 8.17 -18.38
CA GLU A 306 3.19 7.26 -19.34
C GLU A 306 4.07 6.17 -18.68
N PRO A 307 4.94 6.49 -17.68
CA PRO A 307 5.76 5.48 -17.02
C PRO A 307 4.94 4.42 -16.25
N SER A 308 3.76 4.79 -15.75
CA SER A 308 2.85 3.87 -15.05
C SER A 308 2.33 2.81 -16.02
N ILE A 309 1.92 3.23 -17.21
CA ILE A 309 1.37 2.31 -18.20
C ILE A 309 2.47 1.39 -18.74
N GLN A 310 3.65 1.92 -19.05
CA GLN A 310 4.79 1.10 -19.45
C GLN A 310 5.15 0.04 -18.39
N ALA A 311 5.06 0.38 -17.11
CA ALA A 311 5.27 -0.56 -16.02
C ALA A 311 4.17 -1.64 -15.94
N LEU A 312 2.89 -1.26 -16.07
CA LEU A 312 1.76 -2.21 -16.12
C LEU A 312 1.88 -3.19 -17.28
N MET A 313 2.36 -2.73 -18.45
CA MET A 313 2.53 -3.57 -19.63
C MET A 313 3.60 -4.66 -19.47
N LYS A 314 4.48 -4.57 -18.46
CA LYS A 314 5.37 -5.69 -18.10
C LYS A 314 4.58 -6.92 -17.62
N HIS A 315 3.38 -6.71 -17.09
CA HIS A 315 2.47 -7.76 -16.59
C HIS A 315 1.35 -8.12 -17.58
N LYS A 316 1.51 -7.79 -18.87
CA LYS A 316 0.49 -7.95 -19.93
C LYS A 316 -0.25 -9.29 -19.96
N HIS A 317 0.41 -10.39 -19.61
CA HIS A 317 -0.17 -11.74 -19.65
C HIS A 317 -1.21 -12.01 -18.56
N ARG A 318 -1.15 -11.28 -17.44
CA ARG A 318 -2.08 -11.39 -16.31
C ARG A 318 -2.96 -10.17 -16.13
N LEU A 319 -2.59 -9.05 -16.75
CA LEU A 319 -3.27 -7.77 -16.59
C LEU A 319 -4.77 -7.87 -16.94
N VAL A 320 -5.11 -8.37 -18.13
CA VAL A 320 -6.52 -8.44 -18.57
C VAL A 320 -7.33 -9.38 -17.69
N ALA A 321 -6.81 -10.59 -17.43
CA ALA A 321 -7.46 -11.55 -16.53
C ALA A 321 -7.69 -10.98 -15.11
N SER A 322 -6.73 -10.20 -14.59
CA SER A 322 -6.88 -9.54 -13.28
C SER A 322 -7.91 -8.41 -13.31
N LEU A 323 -8.03 -7.69 -14.43
CA LEU A 323 -9.05 -6.66 -14.63
C LEU A 323 -10.44 -7.29 -14.80
N GLU A 324 -10.55 -8.42 -15.49
CA GLU A 324 -11.79 -9.20 -15.61
C GLU A 324 -12.27 -9.69 -14.24
N GLU A 325 -11.37 -10.23 -13.42
CA GLU A 325 -11.67 -10.64 -12.04
C GLU A 325 -12.18 -9.45 -11.21
N LEU A 326 -11.50 -8.31 -11.29
CA LEU A 326 -11.90 -7.09 -10.57
C LEU A 326 -13.21 -6.48 -11.07
N ALA A 327 -13.50 -6.57 -12.37
CA ALA A 327 -14.71 -6.03 -12.98
C ALA A 327 -15.99 -6.68 -12.42
N GLY A 328 -15.90 -7.90 -11.90
CA GLY A 328 -17.03 -8.56 -11.24
C GLY A 328 -17.44 -7.94 -9.90
N GLN A 329 -16.56 -7.15 -9.26
CA GLN A 329 -16.78 -6.60 -7.91
C GLN A 329 -16.66 -5.08 -7.86
N HIS A 330 -15.88 -4.48 -8.76
CA HIS A 330 -15.51 -3.07 -8.72
C HIS A 330 -15.51 -2.46 -10.12
N SER A 331 -15.72 -1.14 -10.20
CA SER A 331 -15.59 -0.43 -11.48
C SER A 331 -14.12 -0.36 -11.90
N VAL A 332 -13.76 -1.04 -12.98
CA VAL A 332 -12.43 -0.99 -13.61
C VAL A 332 -12.31 0.12 -14.66
N VAL A 333 -13.39 0.89 -14.87
CA VAL A 333 -13.53 1.91 -15.92
C VAL A 333 -12.37 2.91 -15.94
N PRO A 334 -11.95 3.54 -14.82
CA PRO A 334 -10.92 4.58 -14.86
C PRO A 334 -9.58 4.08 -15.43
N LEU A 335 -9.13 2.92 -14.96
CA LEU A 335 -7.88 2.31 -15.40
C LEU A 335 -7.99 1.80 -16.84
N LEU A 336 -9.12 1.19 -17.20
CA LEU A 336 -9.35 0.67 -18.54
C LEU A 336 -9.37 1.80 -19.58
N LYS A 337 -10.03 2.93 -19.28
CA LYS A 337 -10.04 4.12 -20.14
C LYS A 337 -8.63 4.64 -20.40
N ALA A 338 -7.85 4.81 -19.34
CA ALA A 338 -6.47 5.30 -19.43
C ALA A 338 -5.55 4.34 -20.21
N LEU A 339 -5.69 3.02 -20.01
CA LEU A 339 -4.95 2.01 -20.78
C LEU A 339 -5.36 2.03 -22.26
N LEU A 340 -6.64 2.10 -22.59
CA LEU A 340 -7.12 2.11 -23.97
C LEU A 340 -6.63 3.33 -24.74
N ALA A 341 -6.80 4.54 -24.18
CA ALA A 341 -6.42 5.79 -24.84
C ALA A 341 -4.94 5.79 -25.28
N GLN A 342 -4.05 5.38 -24.38
CA GLN A 342 -2.60 5.39 -24.65
C GLN A 342 -2.16 4.22 -25.54
N ARG A 343 -2.77 3.03 -25.39
CA ARG A 343 -2.43 1.87 -26.24
C ARG A 343 -2.91 2.05 -27.68
N MET A 344 -4.04 2.74 -27.89
CA MET A 344 -4.51 3.08 -29.23
C MET A 344 -3.56 4.07 -29.92
N ALA A 345 -3.08 5.09 -29.20
CA ALA A 345 -2.05 6.02 -29.70
C ALA A 345 -0.78 5.29 -30.18
N LEU A 346 -0.23 4.40 -29.36
CA LEU A 346 1.00 3.67 -29.67
C LEU A 346 0.87 2.64 -30.80
N VAL A 347 -0.34 2.16 -31.11
CA VAL A 347 -0.56 1.20 -32.21
C VAL A 347 -0.60 1.91 -33.55
N LEU A 348 -1.09 3.15 -33.61
CA LEU A 348 -1.08 3.94 -34.83
C LEU A 348 0.33 4.42 -35.19
N GLU A 349 1.12 4.89 -34.22
CA GLU A 349 2.55 5.21 -34.45
C GLU A 349 3.32 3.97 -34.95
N ALA A 350 3.02 2.78 -34.42
CA ALA A 350 3.71 1.54 -34.82
C ALA A 350 3.18 0.91 -36.12
N ALA A 351 2.07 1.40 -36.68
CA ALA A 351 1.55 0.98 -37.97
C ALA A 351 2.43 1.49 -39.14
N GLU A 352 3.21 2.56 -38.90
CA GLU A 352 4.19 3.08 -39.85
C GLU A 352 5.49 2.24 -39.90
N ASP A 353 5.88 1.61 -38.78
CA ASP A 353 7.18 0.92 -38.61
C ASP A 353 7.13 -0.63 -38.65
N GLY A 354 5.95 -1.25 -38.82
CA GLY A 354 5.83 -2.71 -38.97
C GLY A 354 6.09 -3.56 -37.70
N SER A 355 6.37 -2.93 -36.55
CA SER A 355 6.63 -3.61 -35.25
C SER A 355 5.37 -3.95 -34.42
N GLY A 356 4.18 -3.62 -34.93
CA GLY A 356 2.91 -3.55 -34.17
C GLY A 356 2.23 -4.85 -33.74
N ARG A 357 2.57 -6.03 -34.28
CA ARG A 357 1.77 -7.28 -34.05
C ARG A 357 1.65 -7.70 -32.58
N ARG A 358 2.73 -7.60 -31.78
CA ARG A 358 2.69 -7.96 -30.35
C ARG A 358 1.97 -6.91 -29.49
N LYS A 359 1.94 -5.64 -29.92
CA LYS A 359 1.24 -4.55 -29.22
C LYS A 359 -0.27 -4.65 -29.40
N MET A 360 -0.72 -5.23 -30.51
CA MET A 360 -2.13 -5.40 -30.89
C MET A 360 -2.87 -6.48 -30.08
N ALA A 361 -2.19 -7.54 -29.64
CA ALA A 361 -2.84 -8.65 -28.91
C ALA A 361 -3.44 -8.21 -27.56
N THR A 362 -2.66 -7.50 -26.73
CA THR A 362 -3.18 -6.98 -25.45
C THR A 362 -4.21 -5.87 -25.66
N LEU A 363 -4.09 -5.07 -26.73
CA LEU A 363 -5.11 -4.08 -27.07
C LEU A 363 -6.44 -4.76 -27.43
N LYS A 364 -6.40 -5.87 -28.19
CA LYS A 364 -7.58 -6.68 -28.51
C LYS A 364 -8.31 -7.14 -27.26
N GLU A 365 -7.57 -7.75 -26.32
CA GLU A 365 -8.11 -8.26 -25.07
C GLU A 365 -8.71 -7.12 -24.20
N LEU A 366 -8.02 -5.98 -24.11
CA LEU A 366 -8.55 -4.80 -23.40
C LEU A 366 -9.82 -4.23 -24.04
N ILE A 367 -9.90 -4.18 -25.37
CA ILE A 367 -11.11 -3.74 -26.08
C ILE A 367 -12.26 -4.73 -25.83
N GLN A 368 -11.99 -6.04 -25.90
CA GLN A 368 -12.99 -7.06 -25.63
C GLN A 368 -13.56 -6.93 -24.21
N LEU A 369 -12.69 -6.73 -23.21
CA LEU A 369 -13.11 -6.42 -21.85
C LEU A 369 -13.96 -5.14 -21.80
N ALA A 370 -13.53 -4.06 -22.44
CA ALA A 370 -14.28 -2.81 -22.45
C ALA A 370 -15.67 -2.93 -23.09
N LEU A 371 -15.81 -3.72 -24.15
CA LEU A 371 -17.09 -3.98 -24.81
C LEU A 371 -18.04 -4.88 -24.01
N SER A 372 -17.49 -5.67 -23.08
CA SER A 372 -18.29 -6.47 -22.13
C SER A 372 -18.89 -5.63 -21.01
N LEU A 373 -18.38 -4.41 -20.79
CA LEU A 373 -18.83 -3.48 -19.76
C LEU A 373 -19.76 -2.42 -20.35
N ASP A 374 -20.82 -2.09 -19.63
CA ASP A 374 -21.81 -1.10 -20.07
C ASP A 374 -21.21 0.31 -20.17
N GLY A 375 -21.56 1.04 -21.23
CA GLY A 375 -21.20 2.45 -21.42
C GLY A 375 -19.75 2.72 -21.87
N LEU A 376 -18.90 1.69 -22.02
CA LEU A 376 -17.52 1.87 -22.49
C LEU A 376 -17.35 1.77 -24.01
N ALA A 377 -18.35 1.25 -24.74
CA ALA A 377 -18.30 1.17 -26.20
C ALA A 377 -18.11 2.56 -26.85
N GLU A 378 -18.83 3.58 -26.35
CA GLU A 378 -18.71 4.96 -26.82
C GLU A 378 -17.30 5.52 -26.59
N PHE A 379 -16.71 5.25 -25.42
CA PHE A 379 -15.35 5.68 -25.10
C PHE A 379 -14.30 5.01 -25.97
N VAL A 380 -14.38 3.68 -26.15
CA VAL A 380 -13.47 2.92 -27.02
C VAL A 380 -13.45 3.53 -28.41
N ILE A 381 -14.64 3.75 -28.98
CA ILE A 381 -14.81 4.29 -30.32
C ILE A 381 -14.34 5.74 -30.39
N GLY A 382 -14.66 6.57 -29.40
CA GLY A 382 -14.17 7.95 -29.28
C GLY A 382 -12.64 8.05 -29.24
N CYS A 383 -11.97 7.20 -28.45
CA CYS A 383 -10.51 7.14 -28.43
C CYS A 383 -9.94 6.79 -29.80
N PHE A 384 -10.52 5.81 -30.50
CA PHE A 384 -10.10 5.51 -31.87
C PHE A 384 -10.27 6.71 -32.81
N PHE A 385 -11.38 7.45 -32.70
CA PHE A 385 -11.60 8.66 -33.50
C PHE A 385 -10.59 9.74 -33.21
N GLU A 386 -10.35 10.09 -31.95
CA GLU A 386 -9.35 11.09 -31.58
C GLU A 386 -7.96 10.70 -32.05
N THR A 387 -7.60 9.44 -31.89
CA THR A 387 -6.29 8.95 -32.30
C THR A 387 -6.12 9.01 -33.83
N TYR A 388 -7.17 8.67 -34.59
CA TYR A 388 -7.17 8.78 -36.05
C TYR A 388 -7.06 10.24 -36.53
N VAL A 389 -7.80 11.16 -35.90
CA VAL A 389 -7.75 12.58 -36.22
C VAL A 389 -6.34 13.14 -35.98
N ASN A 390 -5.70 12.80 -34.86
CA ASN A 390 -4.35 13.26 -34.56
C ASN A 390 -3.32 12.74 -35.58
N ALA A 391 -3.37 11.45 -35.95
CA ALA A 391 -2.46 10.89 -36.97
C ALA A 391 -2.57 11.59 -38.34
N ARG A 392 -3.75 12.10 -38.71
CA ARG A 392 -3.97 12.87 -39.94
C ARG A 392 -3.43 14.29 -39.88
N VAL A 393 -3.47 14.92 -38.70
CA VAL A 393 -2.91 16.25 -38.47
C VAL A 393 -1.38 16.19 -38.51
N ASP A 394 -0.76 15.13 -38.00
CA ASP A 394 0.69 15.00 -37.93
C ASP A 394 1.33 14.46 -39.25
N GLY A 395 0.60 13.68 -40.04
CA GLY A 395 1.12 12.96 -41.22
C GLY A 395 1.14 13.75 -42.55
N GLU A 396 0.43 14.87 -42.66
CA GLU A 396 0.42 15.70 -43.88
C GLU A 396 1.39 16.88 -43.69
N THR A 397 2.58 16.74 -44.29
CA THR A 397 3.67 17.71 -44.37
C THR A 397 3.28 19.19 -44.21
N GLY A 398 3.64 19.79 -43.07
CA GLY A 398 4.02 21.20 -42.97
C GLY A 398 2.95 22.28 -43.11
N GLU A 399 1.67 21.93 -43.23
CA GLU A 399 0.57 22.89 -43.09
C GLU A 399 -0.20 22.56 -41.80
N ASP A 400 -0.38 23.55 -40.92
CA ASP A 400 -1.26 23.49 -39.74
C ASP A 400 -2.69 23.16 -40.20
N LEU A 401 -2.98 21.88 -40.42
CA LEU A 401 -4.32 21.38 -40.68
C LEU A 401 -5.14 21.57 -39.41
N ASP A 402 -6.06 22.53 -39.43
CA ASP A 402 -6.99 22.77 -38.33
C ASP A 402 -7.74 21.47 -38.01
N ARG A 403 -7.63 20.98 -36.76
CA ARG A 403 -8.35 19.80 -36.24
C ARG A 403 -9.83 19.82 -36.66
N LYS A 404 -10.41 21.03 -36.73
CA LYS A 404 -11.78 21.26 -37.18
C LYS A 404 -12.02 20.85 -38.64
N PHE A 405 -11.08 21.15 -39.53
CA PHE A 405 -11.15 20.77 -40.95
C PHE A 405 -11.09 19.25 -41.15
N VAL A 406 -10.22 18.55 -40.41
CA VAL A 406 -10.12 17.08 -40.49
C VAL A 406 -11.41 16.42 -39.99
N VAL A 407 -11.98 16.92 -38.89
CA VAL A 407 -13.25 16.45 -38.34
C VAL A 407 -14.41 16.73 -39.30
N ASP A 408 -14.49 17.93 -39.88
CA ASP A 408 -15.55 18.29 -40.83
C ASP A 408 -15.43 17.50 -42.15
N SER A 409 -14.21 17.22 -42.62
CA SER A 409 -13.95 16.36 -43.78
C SER A 409 -14.38 14.90 -43.55
N LEU A 410 -14.10 14.35 -42.36
CA LEU A 410 -14.57 13.02 -41.97
C LEU A 410 -16.09 12.96 -41.83
N ARG A 411 -16.70 13.98 -41.22
CA ARG A 411 -18.15 14.11 -41.12
C ARG A 411 -18.78 14.11 -42.50
N ASN A 412 -18.27 14.93 -43.43
CA ASN A 412 -18.77 15.02 -44.79
C ASN A 412 -18.70 13.68 -45.54
N ARG A 413 -17.60 12.93 -45.38
CA ARG A 413 -17.41 11.60 -46.01
C ARG A 413 -18.27 10.50 -45.39
N LEU A 414 -18.60 10.60 -44.11
CA LEU A 414 -19.50 9.67 -43.42
C LEU A 414 -20.98 9.99 -43.67
N SER A 415 -21.30 11.24 -44.02
CA SER A 415 -22.62 11.68 -44.49
C SER A 415 -22.81 11.58 -46.01
N ASP A 416 -21.87 10.97 -46.72
CA ASP A 416 -21.92 10.83 -48.19
C ASP A 416 -23.03 9.84 -48.61
N THR A 417 -23.69 10.14 -49.72
CA THR A 417 -24.77 9.31 -50.29
C THR A 417 -24.24 8.07 -51.01
N GLU A 418 -22.96 8.03 -51.36
CA GLU A 418 -22.35 6.87 -52.00
C GLU A 418 -21.83 5.85 -50.98
N PRO A 419 -22.38 4.61 -50.97
CA PRO A 419 -21.99 3.58 -49.99
C PRO A 419 -20.53 3.15 -50.11
N GLU A 420 -19.88 3.39 -51.25
CA GLU A 420 -18.45 3.12 -51.47
C GLU A 420 -17.55 4.13 -50.74
N VAL A 421 -17.96 5.39 -50.63
CA VAL A 421 -17.24 6.47 -49.92
C VAL A 421 -17.36 6.28 -48.40
N VAL A 422 -18.57 5.93 -47.95
CA VAL A 422 -18.83 5.53 -46.56
C VAL A 422 -18.05 4.26 -46.22
N GLN A 423 -18.06 3.23 -47.10
CA GLN A 423 -17.24 2.03 -46.92
C GLN A 423 -15.73 2.29 -46.99
N ALA A 424 -15.25 3.27 -47.78
CA ALA A 424 -13.83 3.64 -47.84
C ALA A 424 -13.39 4.31 -46.53
N THR A 425 -14.26 5.14 -45.94
CA THR A 425 -14.04 5.78 -44.65
C THR A 425 -14.14 4.77 -43.50
N LEU A 426 -15.06 3.81 -43.57
CA LEU A 426 -15.15 2.66 -42.65
C LEU A 426 -14.05 1.61 -42.89
N LYS A 427 -13.46 1.53 -44.10
CA LYS A 427 -12.29 0.70 -44.42
C LYS A 427 -11.05 1.17 -43.67
N LEU A 428 -10.94 2.45 -43.29
CA LEU A 428 -9.91 2.93 -42.36
C LEU A 428 -10.12 2.35 -40.95
N GLY A 429 -11.38 2.10 -40.58
CA GLY A 429 -11.78 1.31 -39.42
C GLY A 429 -11.76 -0.20 -39.62
N LYS A 430 -11.13 -0.76 -40.67
CA LYS A 430 -11.06 -2.22 -40.87
C LYS A 430 -10.42 -2.94 -39.69
N GLU A 431 -9.40 -2.35 -39.08
CA GLU A 431 -8.80 -2.89 -37.85
C GLU A 431 -9.80 -2.83 -36.68
N LEU A 432 -10.50 -1.70 -36.52
CA LEU A 432 -11.59 -1.49 -35.55
C LEU A 432 -12.72 -2.52 -35.68
N CYS A 433 -13.14 -2.82 -36.92
CA CYS A 433 -14.16 -3.83 -37.23
C CYS A 433 -13.69 -5.27 -36.96
N THR A 434 -12.38 -5.50 -36.72
CA THR A 434 -11.89 -6.79 -36.18
C THR A 434 -12.10 -6.92 -34.68
N PHE A 435 -12.33 -5.81 -33.97
CA PHE A 435 -12.43 -5.75 -32.51
C PHE A 435 -13.83 -5.45 -32.00
N VAL A 436 -14.58 -4.59 -32.71
CA VAL A 436 -15.95 -4.15 -32.37
C VAL A 436 -16.88 -4.52 -33.52
N GLY A 437 -18.05 -5.09 -33.22
CA GLY A 437 -19.03 -5.46 -34.26
C GLY A 437 -19.48 -4.25 -35.09
N HIS A 438 -19.55 -4.42 -36.41
CA HIS A 438 -19.82 -3.36 -37.40
C HIS A 438 -21.03 -2.46 -37.06
N TYR A 439 -22.09 -3.05 -36.51
CA TYR A 439 -23.31 -2.33 -36.13
C TYR A 439 -23.10 -1.36 -34.94
N ARG A 440 -22.28 -1.73 -33.95
CA ARG A 440 -21.96 -0.86 -32.79
C ARG A 440 -21.02 0.28 -33.16
N VAL A 441 -20.10 0.01 -34.09
CA VAL A 441 -19.18 1.03 -34.61
C VAL A 441 -19.95 2.12 -35.31
N LEU A 442 -20.90 1.75 -36.17
CA LEU A 442 -21.76 2.68 -36.92
C LEU A 442 -22.68 3.51 -36.02
N ASP A 443 -23.39 2.90 -35.07
CA ASP A 443 -24.35 3.59 -34.19
C ASP A 443 -23.67 4.67 -33.32
N VAL A 444 -22.46 4.38 -32.81
CA VAL A 444 -21.66 5.34 -32.04
C VAL A 444 -20.99 6.37 -32.94
N LEU A 445 -20.54 5.99 -34.13
CA LEU A 445 -20.05 6.91 -35.16
C LEU A 445 -21.10 7.97 -35.50
N GLU A 446 -22.32 7.52 -35.73
CA GLU A 446 -23.47 8.37 -35.93
C GLU A 446 -23.65 9.28 -34.72
N ARG A 447 -23.72 8.76 -33.48
CA ARG A 447 -23.86 9.63 -32.30
C ARG A 447 -22.70 10.61 -32.09
N ILE A 448 -21.43 10.22 -32.22
CA ILE A 448 -20.26 11.11 -32.00
C ILE A 448 -20.18 12.22 -33.06
N LEU A 449 -20.45 11.90 -34.33
CA LEU A 449 -20.41 12.86 -35.43
C LEU A 449 -21.66 13.74 -35.50
N PHE A 450 -22.81 13.23 -35.05
CA PHE A 450 -24.09 13.95 -35.02
C PHE A 450 -24.32 14.73 -33.70
N ASP A 451 -23.88 14.28 -32.53
CA ASP A 451 -24.03 15.03 -31.25
C ASP A 451 -23.15 16.29 -31.23
N THR A 452 -22.00 16.27 -31.91
CA THR A 452 -21.22 17.50 -32.17
C THR A 452 -21.88 18.42 -33.22
N ALA A 453 -23.01 18.02 -33.81
CA ALA A 453 -23.76 18.75 -34.83
C ALA A 453 -25.10 19.33 -34.35
N GLU A 454 -25.47 19.20 -33.06
CA GLU A 454 -26.68 19.85 -32.50
C GLU A 454 -26.67 21.40 -32.57
N ARG A 455 -25.61 22.02 -33.09
CA ARG A 455 -25.57 23.45 -33.44
C ARG A 455 -25.94 23.76 -34.90
N SER A 456 -26.30 22.79 -35.75
CA SER A 456 -26.65 23.04 -37.16
C SER A 456 -28.06 22.53 -37.53
N LYS A 457 -29.02 23.46 -37.59
CA LYS A 457 -30.43 23.23 -37.93
C LYS A 457 -30.69 22.89 -39.41
N LYS A 458 -30.18 21.78 -39.95
CA LYS A 458 -30.60 21.32 -41.30
C LYS A 458 -30.61 19.80 -41.43
N TRP A 459 -31.55 19.10 -40.80
CA TRP A 459 -31.81 17.68 -41.05
C TRP A 459 -33.32 17.34 -41.00
N TRP A 460 -34.13 18.09 -41.75
CA TRP A 460 -35.53 17.75 -42.02
C TRP A 460 -35.91 18.05 -43.46
N VAL A 461 -35.22 17.46 -44.42
CA VAL A 461 -35.75 17.24 -45.77
C VAL A 461 -35.05 15.98 -46.31
N LEU A 462 -35.63 14.80 -46.11
CA LEU A 462 -35.48 13.59 -46.94
C LEU A 462 -36.13 12.33 -46.32
N SER A 463 -36.74 12.40 -45.14
CA SER A 463 -37.49 11.27 -44.54
C SER A 463 -38.92 11.09 -45.06
N PHE A 464 -39.31 11.70 -46.17
CA PHE A 464 -40.67 11.57 -46.73
C PHE A 464 -40.67 11.47 -48.25
N VAL A 465 -39.95 10.52 -48.85
CA VAL A 465 -40.39 9.84 -50.08
C VAL A 465 -39.69 8.47 -50.16
N SER A 466 -40.34 7.41 -49.66
CA SER A 466 -40.31 6.08 -50.27
C SER A 466 -41.15 5.11 -49.43
N THR A 467 -42.47 5.20 -49.58
CA THR A 467 -43.39 4.07 -49.43
C THR A 467 -44.72 4.45 -50.09
N ARG A 468 -44.74 4.42 -51.43
CA ARG A 468 -45.87 4.02 -52.29
C ARG A 468 -45.60 4.51 -53.72
N ASP A 469 -45.03 3.63 -54.52
CA ASP A 469 -45.30 3.56 -55.96
C ASP A 469 -45.27 2.08 -56.36
N SER A 470 -46.35 1.38 -56.02
CA SER A 470 -46.76 0.18 -56.75
C SER A 470 -47.51 0.65 -58.01
N LYS A 471 -46.91 0.34 -59.16
CA LYS A 471 -47.32 0.68 -60.54
C LYS A 471 -48.82 0.54 -60.86
N PRO A 472 -49.32 1.27 -61.88
CA PRO A 472 -50.62 1.04 -62.49
C PRO A 472 -50.55 0.03 -63.67
N ALA A 473 -51.58 -0.80 -63.85
CA ALA A 473 -52.14 -1.19 -65.16
C ALA A 473 -53.34 -2.14 -64.98
N HIS A 474 -54.50 -1.66 -65.46
CA HIS A 474 -55.80 -2.29 -65.74
C HIS A 474 -56.59 -3.01 -64.65
#